data_AF-A0A0H0XPR4-F1
#
_entry.id   AF-A0A0H0XPR4-F1
#
_cell.length_a   1.000
_cell.length_b   1.000
_cell.length_c   1.000
_cell.angle_alpha   90.00
_cell.angle_beta   90.00
_cell.angle_gamma   90.00
#
_symmetry.space_group_name_H-M   'P 1'
#
loop_
_entity.id
_entity.type
_entity.pdbx_description
1 polymer ?
#
loop_
_entity_poly.entity_id
_entity_poly.type
_entity_poly.pdbx_seq_one_letter_code
_entity_poly.pdbx_strand_id
1 'polypeptide(L)'
;MQISKREFLAGSGATAATALAASSIPLAAQSAPGFPLQSDIGKLDSVLVHSRRAMGGITSQISRDLIPGIDFDPVAAEAQHAALNAILRQSGAEVIEITDALNAAREATLSSGIWETWIDAAFPRLGRNPREVTAETVMGHDKDWLYRLDGSGNYDHFVDDFGSAIWTRDSAFMTPAGLVICNSSSPRRGRENALLRFLYRHSPMLAEVPIALDAVEEGFIIEGGDAIVVDRNTMFLGVGNRTSPDAAPALARALGMNVYTVQIGADPFLREWQAGEARTSDPLRTLFLHLDTSFTLVGPQHALALPYVFEAEYSETGPLSRYIRGAVRQSILSREDAEKGLELLKGIGTLTRYAAGSGERTAIADMKLVDFCRSQGYRVTNTGGPVPDNDADAFAHFMSVTYPEQRRQASNVVQAVPGRVIAYDGNPATIAALAADGLAVDVFPGRELWNWHGGPHCLTQPLLRS
;
A
#
# COMPACT_ATOMS: atom_id res chain seq x y z
N MET A 1 0.66 -34.00 16.79
CA MET A 1 2.02 -33.46 17.03
C MET A 1 1.85 -32.00 17.44
N GLN A 2 2.08 -31.68 18.72
CA GLN A 2 1.95 -30.30 19.23
C GLN A 2 3.21 -29.52 18.82
N ILE A 3 3.12 -28.74 17.76
CA ILE A 3 4.09 -27.70 17.44
C ILE A 3 3.67 -26.47 18.23
N SER A 4 4.56 -25.90 19.05
CA SER A 4 4.22 -24.73 19.85
C SER A 4 3.99 -23.51 18.94
N LYS A 5 3.13 -22.59 19.37
CA LYS A 5 2.79 -21.36 18.62
C LYS A 5 4.03 -20.49 18.34
N ARG A 6 5.09 -20.63 19.16
CA ARG A 6 6.39 -19.98 19.00
C ARG A 6 7.23 -20.64 17.91
N GLU A 7 7.17 -21.97 17.78
CA GLU A 7 7.78 -22.71 16.66
C GLU A 7 7.03 -22.51 15.34
N PHE A 8 5.72 -22.28 15.36
CA PHE A 8 4.97 -21.90 14.16
C PHE A 8 5.39 -20.51 13.65
N LEU A 9 5.56 -19.51 14.53
CA LEU A 9 6.02 -18.17 14.13
C LEU A 9 7.51 -18.12 13.82
N ALA A 10 8.35 -18.85 14.56
CA ALA A 10 9.78 -18.93 14.29
C ALA A 10 10.09 -19.79 13.05
N GLY A 11 9.31 -20.86 12.82
CA GLY A 11 9.42 -21.74 11.67
C GLY A 11 8.72 -21.19 10.42
N SER A 12 7.65 -20.40 10.53
CA SER A 12 7.08 -19.73 9.34
C SER A 12 7.92 -18.55 8.89
N GLY A 13 8.58 -17.83 9.79
CA GLY A 13 9.52 -16.76 9.42
C GLY A 13 10.82 -17.32 8.82
N ALA A 14 11.48 -18.25 9.52
CA ALA A 14 12.75 -18.80 9.08
C ALA A 14 12.58 -19.86 7.99
N THR A 15 11.60 -20.76 8.09
CA THR A 15 11.44 -21.89 7.16
C THR A 15 10.65 -21.52 5.91
N ALA A 16 9.82 -20.47 5.91
CA ALA A 16 9.37 -19.85 4.66
C ALA A 16 10.52 -19.11 3.97
N ALA A 17 11.35 -18.34 4.70
CA ALA A 17 12.55 -17.73 4.13
C ALA A 17 13.55 -18.78 3.57
N THR A 18 13.69 -19.93 4.25
CA THR A 18 14.58 -21.01 3.82
C THR A 18 13.98 -21.84 2.66
N ALA A 19 12.66 -22.04 2.59
CA ALA A 19 12.01 -22.69 1.45
C ALA A 19 11.91 -21.77 0.22
N LEU A 20 11.77 -20.46 0.43
CA LEU A 20 11.85 -19.42 -0.60
C LEU A 20 13.27 -19.22 -1.15
N ALA A 21 14.30 -19.62 -0.40
CA ALA A 21 15.70 -19.66 -0.85
C ALA A 21 16.06 -20.99 -1.56
N ALA A 22 15.33 -22.08 -1.29
CA ALA A 22 15.64 -23.42 -1.80
C ALA A 22 15.00 -23.76 -3.17
N SER A 23 14.06 -22.94 -3.65
CA SER A 23 13.55 -23.05 -5.03
C SER A 23 14.43 -22.22 -5.96
N SER A 24 15.55 -22.81 -6.37
CA SER A 24 16.31 -22.33 -7.53
C SER A 24 15.44 -22.49 -8.77
N ILE A 25 14.71 -21.43 -9.09
CA ILE A 25 13.83 -21.27 -10.25
C ILE A 25 14.39 -20.08 -11.06
N PRO A 26 14.46 -20.18 -12.41
CA PRO A 26 15.40 -19.39 -13.19
C PRO A 26 15.20 -17.88 -13.06
N LEU A 27 16.31 -17.14 -12.91
CA LEU A 27 16.37 -15.71 -13.21
C LEU A 27 16.04 -15.51 -14.70
N ALA A 28 14.77 -15.28 -15.01
CA ALA A 28 14.35 -14.86 -16.34
C ALA A 28 13.28 -13.79 -16.25
N ALA A 29 13.62 -12.70 -15.56
CA ALA A 29 13.02 -11.39 -15.76
C ALA A 29 14.08 -10.37 -15.37
N GLN A 30 15.15 -10.29 -16.17
CA GLN A 30 16.16 -9.24 -16.01
C GLN A 30 15.48 -7.89 -16.30
N SER A 31 15.92 -6.84 -15.62
CA SER A 31 15.47 -5.47 -15.89
C SER A 31 15.49 -5.19 -17.41
N ALA A 32 14.41 -4.59 -17.91
CA ALA A 32 14.25 -4.30 -19.33
C ALA A 32 14.41 -2.79 -19.56
N PRO A 33 15.55 -2.33 -20.13
CA PRO A 33 15.69 -0.93 -20.50
C PRO A 33 14.58 -0.55 -21.49
N GLY A 34 13.78 0.46 -21.15
CA GLY A 34 12.70 0.93 -22.02
C GLY A 34 11.35 0.26 -21.81
N PHE A 35 11.09 -0.33 -20.63
CA PHE A 35 9.74 -0.74 -20.28
C PHE A 35 8.78 0.48 -20.43
N PRO A 36 7.58 0.25 -20.98
CA PRO A 36 6.61 1.31 -21.34
C PRO A 36 6.23 2.26 -20.20
N LEU A 37 6.29 1.83 -18.93
CA LEU A 37 5.97 2.70 -17.80
C LEU A 37 6.95 3.88 -17.69
N GLN A 38 6.43 5.09 -17.89
CA GLN A 38 7.19 6.33 -17.72
C GLN A 38 6.98 6.96 -16.36
N SER A 39 5.76 6.93 -15.84
CA SER A 39 5.32 7.58 -14.61
C SER A 39 4.00 6.96 -14.11
N ASP A 40 3.60 7.28 -12.88
CA ASP A 40 2.31 6.88 -12.30
C ASP A 40 1.09 7.55 -12.95
N ILE A 41 1.31 8.52 -13.84
CA ILE A 41 0.27 9.31 -14.51
C ILE A 41 0.11 8.97 -16.00
N GLY A 42 0.81 7.96 -16.53
CA GLY A 42 0.53 7.47 -17.88
C GLY A 42 -0.87 6.85 -18.00
N LYS A 43 -1.34 6.62 -19.23
CA LYS A 43 -2.60 5.88 -19.45
C LYS A 43 -2.44 4.47 -18.90
N LEU A 44 -3.35 4.03 -18.03
CA LEU A 44 -3.32 2.69 -17.47
C LEU A 44 -3.80 1.68 -18.51
N ASP A 45 -2.91 0.78 -18.92
CA ASP A 45 -3.22 -0.24 -19.93
C ASP A 45 -3.41 -1.63 -19.31
N SER A 46 -2.72 -1.94 -18.21
CA SER A 46 -2.92 -3.18 -17.45
C SER A 46 -2.69 -2.97 -15.96
N VAL A 47 -3.51 -3.60 -15.13
CA VAL A 47 -3.53 -3.44 -13.67
C VAL A 47 -3.84 -4.75 -12.96
N LEU A 48 -3.05 -5.06 -11.93
CA LEU A 48 -3.32 -6.16 -11.01
C LEU A 48 -4.20 -5.66 -9.85
N VAL A 49 -5.29 -6.37 -9.60
CA VAL A 49 -6.24 -6.09 -8.51
C VAL A 49 -6.57 -7.37 -7.74
N HIS A 50 -7.14 -7.21 -6.55
CA HIS A 50 -7.75 -8.32 -5.82
C HIS A 50 -9.14 -7.95 -5.34
N SER A 51 -10.14 -8.48 -6.02
CA SER A 51 -11.52 -8.22 -5.67
C SER A 51 -11.94 -8.80 -4.33
N ARG A 52 -12.62 -7.97 -3.55
CA ARG A 52 -13.37 -8.44 -2.37
C ARG A 52 -14.49 -9.37 -2.80
N ARG A 53 -14.67 -10.44 -2.02
CA ARG A 53 -15.83 -11.34 -2.09
C ARG A 53 -16.69 -11.15 -0.85
N ALA A 54 -18.00 -11.28 -0.98
CA ALA A 54 -18.94 -11.19 0.15
C ALA A 54 -18.66 -12.21 1.27
N MET A 55 -17.92 -13.28 0.96
CA MET A 55 -17.54 -14.33 1.91
C MET A 55 -16.17 -14.07 2.58
N GLY A 56 -15.41 -13.09 2.09
CA GLY A 56 -14.03 -12.84 2.53
C GLY A 56 -13.94 -12.00 3.81
N GLY A 57 -12.89 -12.22 4.59
CA GLY A 57 -12.57 -11.41 5.77
C GLY A 57 -13.47 -11.64 6.99
N ILE A 58 -14.27 -12.71 7.00
CA ILE A 58 -15.16 -13.07 8.12
C ILE A 58 -14.37 -13.75 9.25
N THR A 59 -13.29 -14.48 8.93
CA THR A 59 -12.50 -15.23 9.90
C THR A 59 -11.01 -14.95 9.71
N SER A 60 -10.32 -14.51 10.77
CA SER A 60 -8.89 -14.23 10.75
C SER A 60 -8.19 -14.99 11.88
N GLN A 61 -7.13 -15.74 11.59
CA GLN A 61 -6.27 -16.39 12.60
C GLN A 61 -5.19 -15.44 13.14
N ILE A 62 -4.91 -14.34 12.43
CA ILE A 62 -4.00 -13.28 12.86
C ILE A 62 -4.69 -12.35 13.85
N SER A 63 -5.97 -12.05 13.63
CA SER A 63 -6.78 -11.36 14.63
C SER A 63 -6.85 -12.23 15.90
N ARG A 64 -6.64 -11.60 17.06
CA ARG A 64 -6.76 -12.27 18.36
C ARG A 64 -8.12 -12.03 18.99
N ASP A 65 -9.07 -11.62 18.17
CA ASP A 65 -10.41 -11.30 18.62
C ASP A 65 -11.11 -12.63 18.97
N LEU A 66 -11.83 -12.65 20.10
CA LEU A 66 -12.51 -13.86 20.59
C LEU A 66 -13.66 -14.30 19.66
N ILE A 67 -14.15 -13.36 18.84
CA ILE A 67 -15.19 -13.55 17.84
C ILE A 67 -14.80 -12.77 16.58
N PRO A 68 -15.23 -13.21 15.39
CA PRO A 68 -15.24 -12.38 14.18
C PRO A 68 -15.82 -10.99 14.44
N GLY A 69 -15.04 -9.95 14.16
CA GLY A 69 -15.55 -8.58 14.11
C GLY A 69 -16.17 -8.30 12.75
N ILE A 70 -17.49 -8.07 12.69
CA ILE A 70 -18.18 -7.65 11.47
C ILE A 70 -18.84 -6.30 11.75
N ASP A 71 -18.07 -5.23 11.57
CA ASP A 71 -18.59 -3.85 11.50
C ASP A 71 -18.39 -3.31 10.08
N PHE A 72 -18.80 -4.11 9.08
CA PHE A 72 -18.80 -3.76 7.67
C PHE A 72 -19.79 -4.64 6.89
N ASP A 73 -20.28 -4.16 5.75
CA ASP A 73 -21.15 -4.94 4.85
C ASP A 73 -20.30 -5.57 3.73
N PRO A 74 -20.06 -6.90 3.76
CA PRO A 74 -19.19 -7.55 2.78
C PRO A 74 -19.82 -7.63 1.38
N VAL A 75 -21.15 -7.63 1.26
CA VAL A 75 -21.85 -7.60 -0.03
C VAL A 75 -21.69 -6.23 -0.66
N ALA A 76 -21.86 -5.16 0.13
CA ALA A 76 -21.61 -3.80 -0.33
C ALA A 76 -20.13 -3.59 -0.68
N ALA A 77 -19.18 -4.12 0.10
CA ALA A 77 -17.75 -4.03 -0.20
C ALA A 77 -17.40 -4.70 -1.54
N GLU A 78 -17.93 -5.89 -1.83
CA GLU A 78 -17.76 -6.57 -3.12
C GLU A 78 -18.33 -5.72 -4.27
N ALA A 79 -19.56 -5.19 -4.11
CA ALA A 79 -20.18 -4.34 -5.13
C ALA A 79 -19.41 -3.03 -5.38
N GLN A 80 -18.88 -2.42 -4.32
CA GLN A 80 -18.04 -1.21 -4.40
C GLN A 80 -16.73 -1.49 -5.14
N HIS A 81 -16.07 -2.60 -4.85
CA HIS A 81 -14.84 -2.98 -5.56
C HIS A 81 -15.12 -3.33 -7.03
N ALA A 82 -16.25 -3.98 -7.32
CA ALA A 82 -16.69 -4.24 -8.68
C ALA A 82 -16.92 -2.95 -9.48
N ALA A 83 -17.39 -1.87 -8.84
CA ALA A 83 -17.56 -0.57 -9.47
C ALA A 83 -16.20 0.07 -9.85
N LEU A 84 -15.18 0.00 -8.99
CA LEU A 84 -13.81 0.39 -9.35
C LEU A 84 -13.32 -0.38 -10.58
N ASN A 85 -13.44 -1.71 -10.56
CA ASN A 85 -13.01 -2.56 -11.67
C ASN A 85 -13.75 -2.25 -12.97
N ALA A 86 -15.02 -1.83 -12.91
CA ALA A 86 -15.77 -1.39 -14.08
C ALA A 86 -15.19 -0.08 -14.66
N ILE A 87 -14.85 0.90 -13.82
CA ILE A 87 -14.24 2.16 -14.26
C ILE A 87 -12.85 1.91 -14.89
N LEU A 88 -12.03 1.03 -14.29
CA LEU A 88 -10.73 0.65 -14.84
C LEU A 88 -10.87 0.04 -16.25
N ARG A 89 -11.81 -0.91 -16.43
CA ARG A 89 -12.10 -1.49 -17.76
C ARG A 89 -12.65 -0.48 -18.75
N GLN A 90 -13.53 0.42 -18.31
CA GLN A 90 -14.08 1.49 -19.16
C GLN A 90 -13.01 2.50 -19.60
N SER A 91 -11.96 2.67 -18.80
CA SER A 91 -10.78 3.47 -19.14
C SER A 91 -9.87 2.79 -20.19
N GLY A 92 -10.17 1.54 -20.55
CA GLY A 92 -9.42 0.74 -21.51
C GLY A 92 -8.29 -0.08 -20.89
N ALA A 93 -8.21 -0.19 -19.56
CA ALA A 93 -7.23 -1.03 -18.89
C ALA A 93 -7.68 -2.51 -18.88
N GLU A 94 -6.74 -3.40 -19.13
CA GLU A 94 -6.86 -4.80 -18.76
C GLU A 94 -6.81 -4.93 -17.23
N VAL A 95 -7.81 -5.58 -16.65
CA VAL A 95 -7.88 -5.83 -15.20
C VAL A 95 -7.59 -7.30 -14.95
N ILE A 96 -6.44 -7.57 -14.33
CA ILE A 96 -5.97 -8.90 -13.95
C ILE A 96 -6.28 -9.13 -12.46
N GLU A 97 -7.02 -10.19 -12.16
CA GLU A 97 -7.30 -10.59 -10.77
C GLU A 97 -6.19 -11.49 -10.23
N ILE A 98 -5.79 -11.29 -8.96
CA ILE A 98 -4.84 -12.19 -8.27
C ILE A 98 -5.28 -13.65 -8.37
N THR A 99 -6.58 -13.95 -8.22
CA THR A 99 -7.09 -15.33 -8.28
C THR A 99 -6.84 -15.97 -9.64
N ASP A 100 -7.03 -15.23 -10.72
CA ASP A 100 -6.86 -15.72 -12.08
C ASP A 100 -5.36 -15.95 -12.38
N ALA A 101 -4.52 -14.98 -12.02
CA ALA A 101 -3.09 -15.09 -12.22
C ALA A 101 -2.46 -16.17 -11.33
N LEU A 102 -2.98 -16.42 -10.13
CA LEU A 102 -2.55 -17.52 -9.27
C LEU A 102 -2.98 -18.89 -9.83
N ASN A 103 -4.18 -19.01 -10.39
CA ASN A 103 -4.61 -20.22 -11.08
C ASN A 103 -3.72 -20.50 -12.30
N ALA A 104 -3.40 -19.48 -13.09
CA ALA A 104 -2.49 -19.62 -14.23
C ALA A 104 -1.07 -20.05 -13.79
N ALA A 105 -0.56 -19.49 -12.69
CA ALA A 105 0.72 -19.90 -12.10
C ALA A 105 0.69 -21.35 -11.63
N ARG A 106 -0.39 -21.79 -10.97
CA ARG A 106 -0.60 -23.18 -10.57
C ARG A 106 -0.52 -24.11 -11.77
N GLU A 107 -1.34 -23.89 -12.80
CA GLU A 107 -1.36 -24.75 -13.99
C GLU A 107 0.02 -24.84 -14.67
N ALA A 108 0.75 -23.72 -14.76
CA ALA A 108 2.08 -23.68 -15.33
C ALA A 108 3.15 -24.45 -14.50
N THR A 109 2.90 -24.71 -13.22
CA THR A 109 3.89 -25.26 -12.28
C THR A 109 3.57 -26.65 -11.72
N LEU A 110 2.38 -27.19 -12.01
CA LEU A 110 1.95 -28.53 -11.56
C LEU A 110 2.82 -29.66 -12.12
N SER A 111 3.17 -29.62 -13.41
CA SER A 111 3.93 -30.72 -14.03
C SER A 111 5.36 -30.82 -13.52
N SER A 112 5.92 -29.73 -13.01
CA SER A 112 7.28 -29.65 -12.46
C SER A 112 7.33 -29.85 -10.94
N GLY A 113 6.19 -30.00 -10.26
CA GLY A 113 6.13 -30.15 -8.80
C GLY A 113 6.38 -28.85 -8.01
N ILE A 114 6.49 -27.70 -8.69
CA ILE A 114 6.80 -26.41 -8.07
C ILE A 114 5.61 -25.94 -7.24
N TRP A 115 4.38 -26.08 -7.76
CA TRP A 115 3.16 -25.76 -7.02
C TRP A 115 3.08 -26.56 -5.72
N GLU A 116 3.29 -27.88 -5.80
CA GLU A 116 3.21 -28.77 -4.65
C GLU A 116 4.22 -28.38 -3.58
N THR A 117 5.47 -28.15 -3.98
CA THR A 117 6.54 -27.72 -3.07
C THR A 117 6.21 -26.38 -2.40
N TRP A 118 5.65 -25.43 -3.16
CA TRP A 118 5.26 -24.13 -2.64
C TRP A 118 4.10 -24.23 -1.64
N ILE A 119 3.07 -25.02 -1.94
CA ILE A 119 1.94 -25.26 -1.04
C ILE A 119 2.38 -25.93 0.27
N ASP A 120 3.23 -26.96 0.20
CA ASP A 120 3.73 -27.65 1.39
C ASP A 120 4.53 -26.70 2.30
N ALA A 121 5.30 -25.80 1.72
CA ALA A 121 6.10 -24.82 2.45
C ALA A 121 5.26 -23.67 3.02
N ALA A 122 4.39 -23.07 2.21
CA ALA A 122 3.68 -21.84 2.56
C ALA A 122 2.34 -22.10 3.29
N PHE A 123 1.71 -23.25 3.06
CA PHE A 123 0.39 -23.60 3.57
C PHE A 123 0.32 -25.03 4.15
N PRO A 124 1.20 -25.41 5.09
CA PRO A 124 1.31 -26.80 5.58
C PRO A 124 0.04 -27.34 6.26
N ARG A 125 -0.89 -26.47 6.67
CA ARG A 125 -2.18 -26.84 7.29
C ARG A 125 -3.28 -27.16 6.29
N LEU A 126 -3.06 -26.89 5.01
CA LEU A 126 -4.05 -27.20 3.98
C LEU A 126 -4.25 -28.69 3.76
N GLY A 127 -3.46 -29.59 4.37
CA GLY A 127 -3.83 -30.97 4.73
C GLY A 127 -4.40 -31.88 3.62
N ARG A 128 -4.37 -31.44 2.35
CA ARG A 128 -4.78 -32.13 1.14
C ARG A 128 -3.53 -32.53 0.36
N ASN A 129 -3.72 -33.40 -0.62
CA ASN A 129 -2.78 -33.49 -1.73
C ASN A 129 -2.59 -32.07 -2.31
N PRO A 130 -1.36 -31.49 -2.33
CA PRO A 130 -1.13 -30.12 -2.81
C PRO A 130 -1.67 -29.84 -4.22
N ARG A 131 -1.82 -30.88 -5.05
CA ARG A 131 -2.44 -30.81 -6.37
C ARG A 131 -3.92 -30.43 -6.36
N GLU A 132 -4.63 -30.72 -5.28
CA GLU A 132 -6.05 -30.41 -5.10
C GLU A 132 -6.29 -29.02 -4.50
N VAL A 133 -5.23 -28.33 -4.08
CA VAL A 133 -5.31 -26.95 -3.60
C VAL A 133 -5.45 -26.01 -4.79
N THR A 134 -6.46 -25.14 -4.74
CA THR A 134 -6.77 -24.15 -5.79
C THR A 134 -6.42 -22.73 -5.34
N ALA A 135 -6.45 -21.75 -6.25
CA ALA A 135 -6.32 -20.35 -5.86
C ALA A 135 -7.43 -19.93 -4.87
N GLU A 136 -8.67 -20.38 -5.05
CA GLU A 136 -9.78 -20.06 -4.14
C GLU A 136 -9.57 -20.66 -2.74
N THR A 137 -8.95 -21.84 -2.66
CA THR A 137 -8.54 -22.44 -1.39
C THR A 137 -7.48 -21.57 -0.69
N VAL A 138 -6.44 -21.15 -1.43
CA VAL A 138 -5.36 -20.31 -0.90
C VAL A 138 -5.88 -18.94 -0.45
N MET A 139 -6.74 -18.31 -1.24
CA MET A 139 -7.31 -16.99 -0.94
C MET A 139 -8.40 -17.01 0.15
N GLY A 140 -8.81 -18.19 0.60
CA GLY A 140 -9.83 -18.34 1.66
C GLY A 140 -11.25 -18.08 1.17
N HIS A 141 -11.54 -18.32 -0.10
CA HIS A 141 -12.86 -18.13 -0.71
C HIS A 141 -13.64 -19.44 -0.92
N ASP A 142 -12.94 -20.57 -0.87
CA ASP A 142 -13.54 -21.89 -0.99
C ASP A 142 -14.39 -22.21 0.26
N LYS A 143 -15.70 -22.44 0.07
CA LYS A 143 -16.67 -22.63 1.17
C LYS A 143 -16.47 -23.94 1.92
N ASP A 144 -16.02 -24.98 1.23
CA ASP A 144 -15.77 -26.30 1.83
C ASP A 144 -14.59 -26.24 2.80
N TRP A 145 -13.73 -25.26 2.57
CA TRP A 145 -12.66 -24.89 3.44
C TRP A 145 -13.13 -23.90 4.51
N LEU A 146 -13.63 -22.73 4.12
CA LEU A 146 -13.90 -21.58 5.00
C LEU A 146 -14.68 -21.93 6.28
N TYR A 147 -15.59 -22.91 6.21
CA TYR A 147 -16.47 -23.30 7.33
C TYR A 147 -16.19 -24.70 7.90
N ARG A 148 -14.99 -25.23 7.67
CA ARG A 148 -14.62 -26.57 8.14
C ARG A 148 -14.57 -26.65 9.66
N LEU A 149 -15.08 -27.76 10.19
CA LEU A 149 -14.93 -28.15 11.58
C LEU A 149 -13.94 -29.31 11.72
N ASP A 150 -13.24 -29.37 12.85
CA ASP A 150 -12.39 -30.49 13.22
C ASP A 150 -13.22 -31.72 13.63
N GLY A 151 -12.54 -32.85 13.90
CA GLY A 151 -13.20 -34.09 14.31
C GLY A 151 -13.95 -34.02 15.65
N SER A 152 -13.79 -32.94 16.41
CA SER A 152 -14.52 -32.64 17.65
C SER A 152 -15.63 -31.62 17.45
N GLY A 153 -15.85 -31.14 16.22
CA GLY A 153 -16.88 -30.16 15.89
C GLY A 153 -16.49 -28.70 16.16
N ASN A 154 -15.22 -28.39 16.42
CA ASN A 154 -14.75 -27.01 16.58
C ASN A 154 -14.33 -26.41 15.23
N TYR A 155 -14.40 -25.08 15.09
CA TYR A 155 -13.93 -24.40 13.89
C TYR A 155 -12.43 -24.67 13.63
N ASP A 156 -12.10 -25.14 12.43
CA ASP A 156 -10.73 -25.46 12.03
C ASP A 156 -10.09 -24.25 11.35
N HIS A 157 -9.07 -23.68 11.99
CA HIS A 157 -8.32 -22.52 11.48
C HIS A 157 -7.19 -23.00 10.54
N PHE A 158 -7.51 -23.41 9.31
CA PHE A 158 -6.55 -23.97 8.33
C PHE A 158 -5.90 -22.89 7.41
N VAL A 159 -6.64 -21.88 6.94
CA VAL A 159 -6.14 -20.73 6.16
C VAL A 159 -6.58 -19.41 6.78
N ASP A 160 -5.70 -18.43 6.74
CA ASP A 160 -6.01 -17.06 7.13
C ASP A 160 -6.65 -16.32 5.97
N ASP A 161 -7.49 -15.32 6.26
CA ASP A 161 -7.92 -14.42 5.21
C ASP A 161 -6.72 -13.70 4.56
N PHE A 162 -6.80 -13.54 3.24
CA PHE A 162 -5.93 -12.65 2.46
C PHE A 162 -6.60 -11.29 2.28
N GLY A 163 -7.33 -10.83 3.31
CA GLY A 163 -8.18 -9.65 3.22
C GLY A 163 -7.40 -8.36 2.97
N SER A 164 -6.10 -8.30 3.27
CA SER A 164 -5.26 -7.12 2.96
C SER A 164 -4.64 -7.17 1.57
N ALA A 165 -4.74 -8.31 0.86
CA ALA A 165 -4.30 -8.42 -0.53
C ALA A 165 -5.11 -7.52 -1.49
N ILE A 166 -6.21 -6.92 -1.01
CA ILE A 166 -6.95 -5.89 -1.75
C ILE A 166 -6.07 -4.67 -2.05
N TRP A 167 -5.06 -4.41 -1.20
CA TRP A 167 -4.07 -3.37 -1.42
C TRP A 167 -2.88 -3.93 -2.18
N THR A 168 -3.12 -4.26 -3.45
CA THR A 168 -2.12 -4.83 -4.35
C THR A 168 -0.90 -3.91 -4.47
N ARG A 169 -1.11 -2.59 -4.42
CA ARG A 169 -0.08 -1.55 -4.42
C ARG A 169 1.06 -1.79 -3.44
N ASP A 170 0.73 -2.22 -2.23
CA ASP A 170 1.71 -2.29 -1.14
C ASP A 170 2.71 -3.45 -1.33
N SER A 171 2.35 -4.46 -2.13
CA SER A 171 3.14 -5.68 -2.31
C SER A 171 4.09 -5.62 -3.50
N ALA A 172 3.86 -4.74 -4.47
CA ALA A 172 4.82 -4.41 -5.52
C ALA A 172 4.45 -3.09 -6.22
N PHE A 173 5.42 -2.44 -6.85
CA PHE A 173 5.18 -1.29 -7.71
C PHE A 173 6.06 -1.33 -8.96
N MET A 174 5.59 -0.72 -10.03
CA MET A 174 6.32 -0.68 -11.30
C MET A 174 7.23 0.54 -11.38
N THR A 175 8.37 0.36 -12.03
CA THR A 175 9.34 1.41 -12.36
C THR A 175 9.71 1.31 -13.84
N PRO A 176 10.40 2.32 -14.41
CA PRO A 176 10.90 2.25 -15.79
C PRO A 176 11.87 1.08 -16.06
N ALA A 177 12.49 0.50 -15.01
CA ALA A 177 13.35 -0.66 -15.11
C ALA A 177 12.59 -2.00 -14.97
N GLY A 178 11.35 -1.96 -14.47
CA GLY A 178 10.52 -3.12 -14.16
C GLY A 178 9.91 -3.08 -12.75
N LEU A 179 9.30 -4.18 -12.35
CA LEU A 179 8.64 -4.39 -11.07
C LEU A 179 9.64 -4.43 -9.92
N VAL A 180 9.35 -3.69 -8.86
CA VAL A 180 9.97 -3.84 -7.56
C VAL A 180 9.02 -4.67 -6.68
N ILE A 181 9.44 -5.88 -6.32
CA ILE A 181 8.70 -6.73 -5.37
C ILE A 181 9.00 -6.24 -3.95
N CYS A 182 7.96 -5.92 -3.20
CA CYS A 182 8.07 -5.33 -1.87
C CYS A 182 8.29 -6.36 -0.77
N ASN A 183 8.81 -5.90 0.37
CA ASN A 183 9.07 -6.70 1.55
C ASN A 183 8.49 -5.99 2.78
N SER A 184 7.34 -6.44 3.25
CA SER A 184 6.63 -5.84 4.38
C SER A 184 7.12 -6.39 5.72
N SER A 185 7.21 -5.54 6.74
CA SER A 185 7.53 -6.00 8.10
C SER A 185 6.35 -6.64 8.84
N SER A 186 5.12 -6.36 8.40
CA SER A 186 3.91 -6.90 9.01
C SER A 186 3.79 -8.40 8.72
N PRO A 187 3.57 -9.27 9.74
CA PRO A 187 3.40 -10.70 9.51
C PRO A 187 2.24 -11.05 8.56
N ARG A 188 1.14 -10.26 8.58
CA ARG A 188 0.01 -10.43 7.66
C ARG A 188 0.43 -10.16 6.22
N ARG A 189 1.08 -9.02 5.99
CA ARG A 189 1.53 -8.58 4.67
C ARG A 189 2.69 -9.43 4.13
N GLY A 190 3.59 -9.92 4.98
CA GLY A 190 4.69 -10.79 4.56
C GLY A 190 4.21 -12.06 3.86
N ARG A 191 3.06 -12.62 4.27
CA ARG A 191 2.43 -13.76 3.59
C ARG A 191 1.81 -13.40 2.26
N GLU A 192 1.15 -12.26 2.18
CA GLU A 192 0.60 -11.72 0.94
C GLU A 192 1.72 -11.43 -0.07
N ASN A 193 2.85 -10.87 0.39
CA ASN A 193 4.04 -10.67 -0.44
C ASN A 193 4.62 -12.01 -0.92
N ALA A 194 4.65 -13.05 -0.09
CA ALA A 194 5.11 -14.37 -0.52
C ALA A 194 4.21 -15.00 -1.61
N LEU A 195 2.90 -14.81 -1.51
CA LEU A 195 1.93 -15.23 -2.54
C LEU A 195 2.12 -14.45 -3.83
N LEU A 196 2.19 -13.13 -3.75
CA LEU A 196 2.37 -12.27 -4.92
C LEU A 196 3.73 -12.48 -5.58
N ARG A 197 4.80 -12.71 -4.80
CA ARG A 197 6.13 -13.08 -5.31
C ARG A 197 6.09 -14.38 -6.11
N PHE A 198 5.36 -15.41 -5.65
CA PHE A 198 5.15 -16.63 -6.43
C PHE A 198 4.43 -16.32 -7.75
N LEU A 199 3.36 -15.53 -7.69
CA LEU A 199 2.57 -15.13 -8.85
C LEU A 199 3.42 -14.37 -9.89
N TYR A 200 4.24 -13.40 -9.49
CA TYR A 200 5.14 -12.67 -10.40
C TYR A 200 6.15 -13.57 -11.11
N ARG A 201 6.64 -14.61 -10.44
CA ARG A 201 7.67 -15.51 -11.00
C ARG A 201 7.11 -16.62 -11.88
N HIS A 202 5.84 -16.97 -11.70
CA HIS A 202 5.28 -18.20 -12.24
C HIS A 202 4.03 -18.03 -13.09
N SER A 203 3.32 -16.91 -12.95
CA SER A 203 2.09 -16.70 -13.71
C SER A 203 2.42 -16.35 -15.16
N PRO A 204 1.96 -17.12 -16.16
CA PRO A 204 2.10 -16.73 -17.55
C PRO A 204 1.34 -15.43 -17.87
N MET A 205 0.35 -15.04 -17.06
CA MET A 205 -0.35 -13.75 -17.19
C MET A 205 0.53 -12.55 -16.87
N LEU A 206 1.62 -12.75 -16.10
CA LEU A 206 2.56 -11.69 -15.73
C LEU A 206 3.95 -11.90 -16.34
N ALA A 207 4.12 -12.83 -17.28
CA ALA A 207 5.42 -13.19 -17.84
C ALA A 207 6.12 -12.03 -18.58
N GLU A 208 5.35 -11.06 -19.08
CA GLU A 208 5.88 -9.88 -19.77
C GLU A 208 6.31 -8.75 -18.82
N VAL A 209 6.04 -8.88 -17.51
CA VAL A 209 6.42 -7.89 -16.50
C VAL A 209 7.84 -8.19 -16.00
N PRO A 210 8.86 -7.39 -16.37
CA PRO A 210 10.23 -7.62 -15.92
C PRO A 210 10.35 -7.33 -14.42
N ILE A 211 11.14 -8.11 -13.68
CA ILE A 211 11.41 -7.88 -12.26
C ILE A 211 12.72 -7.09 -12.17
N ALA A 212 12.64 -5.83 -11.77
CA ALA A 212 13.83 -4.98 -11.61
C ALA A 212 14.57 -5.28 -10.30
N LEU A 213 13.83 -5.53 -9.22
CA LEU A 213 14.37 -5.72 -7.89
C LEU A 213 13.41 -6.53 -7.02
N ASP A 214 13.98 -7.38 -6.15
CA ASP A 214 13.25 -8.13 -5.14
C ASP A 214 13.73 -7.72 -3.74
N ALA A 215 12.94 -6.91 -3.02
CA ALA A 215 13.36 -6.36 -1.73
C ALA A 215 13.56 -7.42 -0.64
N VAL A 216 12.97 -8.61 -0.81
CA VAL A 216 13.21 -9.75 0.08
C VAL A 216 14.64 -10.27 -0.09
N GLU A 217 15.12 -10.34 -1.34
CA GLU A 217 16.49 -10.76 -1.66
C GLU A 217 17.52 -9.70 -1.27
N GLU A 218 17.18 -8.41 -1.43
CA GLU A 218 18.04 -7.29 -1.05
C GLU A 218 18.05 -7.02 0.47
N GLY A 219 17.09 -7.55 1.23
CA GLY A 219 17.09 -7.51 2.69
C GLY A 219 16.65 -6.19 3.33
N PHE A 220 15.89 -5.34 2.63
CA PHE A 220 15.30 -4.11 3.19
C PHE A 220 13.77 -4.16 3.20
N ILE A 221 13.13 -3.27 3.97
CA ILE A 221 11.67 -3.20 4.08
C ILE A 221 11.13 -2.06 3.24
N ILE A 222 10.14 -2.35 2.43
CA ILE A 222 9.47 -1.38 1.56
C ILE A 222 8.05 -1.83 1.32
N GLU A 223 7.13 -0.88 1.22
CA GLU A 223 5.76 -1.10 0.74
C GLU A 223 5.46 -0.12 -0.39
N GLY A 224 4.77 -0.58 -1.44
CA GLY A 224 4.59 0.21 -2.66
C GLY A 224 3.68 1.44 -2.51
N GLY A 225 2.87 1.56 -1.45
CA GLY A 225 2.15 2.81 -1.14
C GLY A 225 3.08 3.99 -0.83
N ASP A 226 4.36 3.73 -0.51
CA ASP A 226 5.36 4.78 -0.33
C ASP A 226 6.02 5.22 -1.63
N ALA A 227 5.92 4.43 -2.71
CA ALA A 227 6.62 4.67 -3.95
C ALA A 227 5.72 5.42 -4.95
N ILE A 228 6.13 6.65 -5.31
CA ILE A 228 5.49 7.46 -6.35
C ILE A 228 6.49 7.70 -7.47
N VAL A 229 6.26 7.10 -8.63
CA VAL A 229 7.14 7.21 -9.81
C VAL A 229 6.75 8.45 -10.61
N VAL A 230 7.62 9.47 -10.55
CA VAL A 230 7.38 10.78 -11.16
C VAL A 230 7.63 10.74 -12.66
N ASP A 231 8.78 10.21 -13.05
CA ASP A 231 9.23 10.08 -14.43
C ASP A 231 10.27 8.96 -14.56
N ARG A 232 10.91 8.85 -15.74
CA ARG A 232 11.92 7.82 -16.02
C ARG A 232 13.16 7.88 -15.11
N ASN A 233 13.39 9.01 -14.46
CA ASN A 233 14.62 9.32 -13.74
C ASN A 233 14.38 9.72 -12.27
N THR A 234 13.14 9.86 -11.84
CA THR A 234 12.78 10.44 -10.54
C THR A 234 11.64 9.69 -9.88
N MET A 235 11.79 9.41 -8.59
CA MET A 235 10.70 8.93 -7.74
C MET A 235 10.70 9.60 -6.37
N PHE A 236 9.52 9.73 -5.77
CA PHE A 236 9.38 9.98 -4.34
C PHE A 236 9.25 8.66 -3.59
N LEU A 237 9.79 8.61 -2.37
CA LEU A 237 9.71 7.45 -1.50
C LEU A 237 9.35 7.87 -0.07
N GLY A 238 8.15 7.54 0.40
CA GLY A 238 7.80 7.66 1.81
C GLY A 238 8.76 6.84 2.69
N VAL A 239 9.25 7.39 3.80
CA VAL A 239 10.11 6.66 4.76
C VAL A 239 9.70 6.89 6.21
N GLY A 240 9.94 5.87 7.05
CA GLY A 240 9.81 5.93 8.51
C GLY A 240 8.68 5.06 9.07
N ASN A 241 7.54 4.93 8.38
CA ASN A 241 6.40 4.15 8.88
C ASN A 241 6.33 2.72 8.33
N ARG A 242 6.43 2.56 7.01
CA ARG A 242 6.28 1.28 6.29
C ARG A 242 7.45 0.92 5.38
N THR A 243 8.27 1.92 5.03
CA THR A 243 9.51 1.75 4.28
C THR A 243 10.73 2.23 5.07
N SER A 244 11.80 1.46 4.98
CA SER A 244 13.07 1.71 5.66
C SER A 244 13.90 2.81 4.97
N PRO A 245 14.61 3.69 5.70
CA PRO A 245 15.46 4.71 5.08
C PRO A 245 16.61 4.16 4.21
N ASP A 246 17.06 2.93 4.47
CA ASP A 246 18.09 2.24 3.68
C ASP A 246 17.59 1.68 2.34
N ALA A 247 16.26 1.63 2.11
CA ALA A 247 15.68 1.29 0.80
C ALA A 247 16.04 2.33 -0.27
N ALA A 248 16.08 3.62 0.08
CA ALA A 248 16.33 4.71 -0.85
C ALA A 248 17.69 4.65 -1.58
N PRO A 249 18.84 4.50 -0.88
CA PRO A 249 20.12 4.35 -1.55
C PRO A 249 20.21 3.04 -2.36
N ALA A 250 19.53 1.97 -1.95
CA ALA A 250 19.49 0.72 -2.71
C ALA A 250 18.74 0.88 -4.04
N LEU A 251 17.54 1.47 -4.00
CA LEU A 251 16.75 1.78 -5.20
C LEU A 251 17.48 2.75 -6.13
N ALA A 252 18.11 3.80 -5.60
CA ALA A 252 18.85 4.76 -6.41
C ALA A 252 19.97 4.11 -7.23
N ARG A 253 20.69 3.14 -6.62
CA ARG A 253 21.74 2.36 -7.30
C ARG A 253 21.16 1.36 -8.30
N ALA A 254 20.19 0.54 -7.87
CA ALA A 254 19.67 -0.56 -8.67
C ALA A 254 18.83 -0.09 -9.86
N LEU A 255 18.04 0.96 -9.69
CA LEU A 255 17.14 1.49 -10.72
C LEU A 255 17.76 2.62 -11.55
N GLY A 256 18.87 3.20 -11.10
CA GLY A 256 19.47 4.36 -11.76
C GLY A 256 18.58 5.61 -11.72
N MET A 257 17.76 5.75 -10.68
CA MET A 257 16.82 6.86 -10.50
C MET A 257 17.24 7.77 -9.35
N ASN A 258 16.92 9.06 -9.43
CA ASN A 258 16.95 9.95 -8.29
C ASN A 258 15.79 9.59 -7.36
N VAL A 259 16.11 9.23 -6.13
CA VAL A 259 15.10 8.92 -5.11
C VAL A 259 15.03 10.09 -4.14
N TYR A 260 13.88 10.73 -4.05
CA TYR A 260 13.60 11.76 -3.05
C TYR A 260 12.80 11.14 -1.92
N THR A 261 13.44 10.84 -0.81
CA THR A 261 12.72 10.33 0.36
C THR A 261 11.90 11.44 0.98
N VAL A 262 10.65 11.14 1.34
CA VAL A 262 9.74 12.02 2.08
C VAL A 262 9.52 11.39 3.44
N GLN A 263 9.88 12.10 4.51
CA GLN A 263 9.61 11.59 5.85
C GLN A 263 8.10 11.54 6.11
N ILE A 264 7.56 10.38 6.46
CA ILE A 264 6.14 10.17 6.82
C ILE A 264 5.99 9.51 8.21
N GLY A 265 7.10 9.11 8.83
CA GLY A 265 7.16 8.53 10.17
C GLY A 265 8.48 8.87 10.88
N ALA A 266 8.68 8.36 12.10
CA ALA A 266 9.93 8.47 12.84
C ALA A 266 10.69 7.14 12.85
N ASP A 267 12.03 7.19 12.91
CA ASP A 267 12.90 6.02 12.98
C ASP A 267 13.34 5.81 14.45
N PRO A 268 12.77 4.80 15.14
CA PRO A 268 13.32 3.45 15.09
C PRO A 268 12.27 2.42 14.64
N PHE A 269 12.36 2.10 13.35
CA PHE A 269 11.88 0.93 12.62
C PHE A 269 10.82 -0.02 13.23
N LEU A 270 9.70 -0.16 12.51
CA LEU A 270 9.09 -1.43 12.04
C LEU A 270 9.44 -2.74 12.81
N ARG A 271 8.97 -2.88 14.07
CA ARG A 271 8.76 -4.13 14.86
C ARG A 271 8.16 -3.72 16.21
N GLU A 272 7.11 -4.29 16.80
CA GLU A 272 6.38 -5.54 16.64
C GLU A 272 4.89 -5.28 16.95
N TRP A 273 3.98 -5.97 16.25
CA TRP A 273 2.76 -6.43 16.94
C TRP A 273 3.24 -7.55 17.86
N GLN A 274 3.62 -7.24 19.09
CA GLN A 274 3.87 -8.29 20.06
C GLN A 274 2.55 -8.87 20.56
N ALA A 275 2.61 -10.15 20.88
CA ALA A 275 1.56 -10.90 21.50
C ALA A 275 1.18 -10.33 22.88
N GLY A 276 0.21 -9.41 22.98
CA GLY A 276 -0.32 -8.93 24.26
C GLY A 276 0.01 -7.48 24.62
N GLU A 277 0.61 -6.71 23.70
CA GLU A 277 0.71 -5.26 23.86
C GLU A 277 -0.64 -4.58 23.56
N ALA A 278 -0.96 -3.54 24.32
CA ALA A 278 -2.18 -2.77 24.12
C ALA A 278 -2.16 -2.13 22.73
N ARG A 279 -3.28 -2.23 21.99
CA ARG A 279 -3.48 -1.51 20.73
C ARG A 279 -3.51 -0.01 21.00
N THR A 280 -2.37 0.68 20.94
CA THR A 280 -2.37 2.13 20.77
C THR A 280 -2.28 2.41 19.27
N SER A 281 -3.44 2.49 18.61
CA SER A 281 -3.48 3.05 17.26
C SER A 281 -3.16 4.54 17.38
N ASP A 282 -1.90 4.92 17.15
CA ASP A 282 -1.51 6.32 17.06
C ASP A 282 -2.22 6.95 15.84
N PRO A 283 -3.16 7.88 16.03
CA PRO A 283 -3.93 8.46 14.93
C PRO A 283 -3.07 9.17 13.89
N LEU A 284 -1.93 9.76 14.30
CA LEU A 284 -1.00 10.40 13.36
C LEU A 284 -0.33 9.36 12.48
N ARG A 285 0.06 8.22 13.06
CA ARG A 285 0.65 7.12 12.30
C ARG A 285 -0.32 6.56 11.26
N THR A 286 -1.60 6.39 11.60
CA THR A 286 -2.62 5.94 10.64
C THR A 286 -2.89 6.97 9.55
N LEU A 287 -2.83 8.27 9.89
CA LEU A 287 -2.99 9.35 8.93
C LEU A 287 -1.87 9.35 7.88
N PHE A 288 -0.63 9.10 8.31
CA PHE A 288 0.58 9.10 7.46
C PHE A 288 1.16 7.69 7.25
N LEU A 289 0.28 6.69 7.06
CA LEU A 289 0.71 5.29 6.99
C LEU A 289 1.69 5.04 5.85
N HIS A 290 1.35 5.57 4.66
CA HIS A 290 2.16 5.60 3.45
C HIS A 290 2.12 6.98 2.83
N LEU A 291 3.03 7.27 1.89
CA LEU A 291 3.03 8.54 1.16
C LEU A 291 1.74 8.73 0.34
N ASP A 292 1.29 7.69 -0.37
CA ASP A 292 0.12 7.76 -1.25
C ASP A 292 -1.20 8.07 -0.52
N THR A 293 -1.29 7.84 0.79
CA THR A 293 -2.49 8.19 1.55
C THR A 293 -2.69 9.69 1.63
N SER A 294 -1.62 10.47 1.52
CA SER A 294 -1.61 11.93 1.75
C SER A 294 -1.04 12.73 0.57
N PHE A 295 -0.46 12.08 -0.44
CA PHE A 295 0.11 12.72 -1.62
C PHE A 295 0.06 11.78 -2.85
N THR A 296 -0.52 12.23 -3.96
CA THR A 296 -0.49 11.50 -5.24
C THR A 296 -0.25 12.45 -6.42
N LEU A 297 0.25 11.90 -7.54
CA LEU A 297 0.30 12.62 -8.80
C LEU A 297 -1.02 12.47 -9.55
N VAL A 298 -1.55 13.58 -10.06
CA VAL A 298 -2.85 13.66 -10.76
C VAL A 298 -2.74 14.27 -12.16
N GLY A 299 -1.50 14.45 -12.64
CA GLY A 299 -1.20 14.95 -13.97
C GLY A 299 0.26 15.41 -14.10
N PRO A 300 0.70 15.78 -15.31
CA PRO A 300 2.04 16.30 -15.52
C PRO A 300 2.26 17.57 -14.69
N GLN A 301 3.27 17.56 -13.81
CA GLN A 301 3.51 18.65 -12.86
C GLN A 301 2.27 19.05 -12.05
N HIS A 302 1.42 18.09 -11.70
CA HIS A 302 0.20 18.31 -10.93
C HIS A 302 0.03 17.22 -9.87
N ALA A 303 0.03 17.63 -8.60
CA ALA A 303 -0.15 16.75 -7.46
C ALA A 303 -1.42 17.07 -6.67
N LEU A 304 -1.96 16.07 -5.97
CA LEU A 304 -2.97 16.19 -4.94
C LEU A 304 -2.28 15.92 -3.59
N ALA A 305 -2.40 16.84 -2.64
CA ALA A 305 -1.72 16.73 -1.35
C ALA A 305 -2.60 17.15 -0.18
N LEU A 306 -2.36 16.54 0.98
CA LEU A 306 -2.91 16.98 2.25
C LEU A 306 -2.29 18.35 2.63
N PRO A 307 -3.11 19.43 2.73
CA PRO A 307 -2.60 20.73 3.13
C PRO A 307 -2.23 20.77 4.61
N TYR A 308 -1.49 21.81 5.00
CA TYR A 308 -1.10 22.12 6.38
C TYR A 308 -0.05 21.21 7.02
N VAL A 309 0.53 20.31 6.24
CA VAL A 309 1.42 19.26 6.74
C VAL A 309 2.73 19.23 5.96
N PHE A 310 2.61 19.24 4.63
CA PHE A 310 3.74 19.12 3.71
C PHE A 310 4.32 20.48 3.28
N GLU A 311 3.88 21.57 3.88
CA GLU A 311 4.44 22.91 3.75
C GLU A 311 5.21 23.30 5.02
N ALA A 312 6.42 23.82 4.86
CA ALA A 312 7.31 24.20 5.95
C ALA A 312 6.67 25.26 6.85
N GLU A 313 5.89 26.18 6.30
CA GLU A 313 5.22 27.26 7.03
C GLU A 313 4.28 26.76 8.15
N TYR A 314 3.69 25.57 7.98
CA TYR A 314 2.73 25.01 8.93
C TYR A 314 3.36 24.06 9.96
N SER A 315 4.67 23.85 9.91
CA SER A 315 5.38 22.91 10.82
C SER A 315 5.08 23.16 12.30
N GLU A 316 4.95 24.44 12.68
CA GLU A 316 4.66 24.84 14.06
C GLU A 316 3.24 25.37 14.26
N THR A 317 2.55 25.76 13.19
CA THR A 317 1.31 26.56 13.27
C THR A 317 0.12 25.89 12.60
N GLY A 318 0.31 24.72 11.99
CA GLY A 318 -0.75 23.96 11.34
C GLY A 318 -1.86 23.52 12.30
N PRO A 319 -3.05 23.15 11.78
CA PRO A 319 -4.21 22.78 12.59
C PRO A 319 -3.94 21.65 13.58
N LEU A 320 -3.19 20.61 13.19
CA LEU A 320 -2.82 19.51 14.08
C LEU A 320 -1.91 19.98 15.24
N SER A 321 -0.91 20.81 14.96
CA SER A 321 -0.04 21.39 15.99
C SER A 321 -0.83 22.25 16.98
N ARG A 322 -1.82 23.02 16.51
CA ARG A 322 -2.74 23.78 17.37
C ARG A 322 -3.63 22.88 18.22
N TYR A 323 -4.19 21.82 17.62
CA TYR A 323 -5.00 20.84 18.33
C TYR A 323 -4.22 20.20 19.48
N ILE A 324 -3.00 19.72 19.22
CA ILE A 324 -2.13 19.10 20.23
C ILE A 324 -1.82 20.06 21.37
N ARG A 325 -1.40 21.30 21.08
CA ARG A 325 -1.10 22.31 22.12
C ARG A 325 -2.34 22.70 22.93
N GLY A 326 -3.51 22.74 22.29
CA GLY A 326 -4.79 22.95 22.97
C GLY A 326 -5.12 21.83 23.95
N ALA A 327 -4.94 20.58 23.53
CA ALA A 327 -5.15 19.40 24.36
C ALA A 327 -4.22 19.38 25.59
N VAL A 328 -2.95 19.76 25.43
CA VAL A 328 -2.00 19.91 26.55
C VAL A 328 -2.48 20.99 27.53
N ARG A 329 -2.90 22.16 27.02
CA ARG A 329 -3.41 23.26 27.86
C ARG A 329 -4.63 22.88 28.69
N GLN A 330 -5.42 21.93 28.21
CA GLN A 330 -6.62 21.42 28.86
C GLN A 330 -6.39 20.12 29.65
N SER A 331 -5.12 19.69 29.79
CA SER A 331 -4.74 18.45 30.48
C SER A 331 -5.40 17.19 29.89
N ILE A 332 -5.75 17.22 28.60
CA ILE A 332 -6.30 16.07 27.86
C ILE A 332 -5.16 15.16 27.37
N LEU A 333 -4.02 15.73 27.00
CA LEU A 333 -2.84 15.03 26.51
C LEU A 333 -1.63 15.35 27.39
N SER A 334 -0.79 14.34 27.66
CA SER A 334 0.45 14.53 28.40
C SER A 334 1.43 15.42 27.62
N ARG A 335 2.31 16.15 28.33
CA ARG A 335 3.33 16.97 27.66
C ARG A 335 4.31 16.14 26.85
N GLU A 336 4.69 14.98 27.39
CA GLU A 336 5.63 14.06 26.74
C GLU A 336 5.07 13.53 25.40
N ASP A 337 3.81 13.08 25.38
CA ASP A 337 3.19 12.57 24.15
C ASP A 337 2.96 13.70 23.13
N ALA A 338 2.63 14.90 23.61
CA ALA A 338 2.50 16.07 22.77
C ALA A 338 3.84 16.49 22.12
N GLU A 339 4.94 16.43 22.86
CA GLU A 339 6.28 16.71 22.33
C GLU A 339 6.65 15.71 21.23
N LYS A 340 6.39 14.41 21.43
CA LYS A 340 6.59 13.37 20.40
C LYS A 340 5.76 13.65 19.14
N GLY A 341 4.47 13.96 19.31
CA GLY A 341 3.57 14.25 18.19
C GLY A 341 3.95 15.52 17.42
N LEU A 342 4.33 16.59 18.13
CA LEU A 342 4.79 17.84 17.51
C LEU A 342 6.11 17.63 16.77
N GLU A 343 7.07 16.90 17.34
CA GLU A 343 8.34 16.60 16.67
C GLU A 343 8.14 15.75 15.42
N LEU A 344 7.25 14.75 15.47
CA LEU A 344 6.86 13.98 14.30
C LEU A 344 6.32 14.91 13.19
N LEU A 345 5.33 15.77 13.51
CA LEU A 345 4.73 16.71 12.54
C LEU A 345 5.75 17.68 11.91
N LYS A 346 6.77 18.11 12.65
CA LYS A 346 7.86 18.91 12.09
C LYS A 346 8.65 18.13 11.04
N GLY A 347 8.94 16.86 11.31
CA GLY A 347 9.65 15.97 10.39
C GLY A 347 8.85 15.58 9.16
N ILE A 348 7.53 15.38 9.27
CA ILE A 348 6.67 14.97 8.15
C ILE A 348 6.86 15.92 6.95
N GLY A 349 7.14 15.35 5.78
CA GLY A 349 7.31 16.08 4.52
C GLY A 349 8.73 16.52 4.22
N THR A 350 9.67 16.45 5.15
CA THR A 350 11.07 16.80 4.88
C THR A 350 11.68 15.85 3.84
N LEU A 351 12.57 16.38 2.99
CA LEU A 351 13.13 15.60 1.88
C LEU A 351 14.64 15.35 2.01
N THR A 352 15.05 14.20 1.50
CA THR A 352 16.45 13.88 1.21
C THR A 352 16.55 13.27 -0.18
N ARG A 353 17.46 13.78 -1.01
CA ARG A 353 17.75 13.22 -2.32
C ARG A 353 18.85 12.16 -2.22
N TYR A 354 18.66 11.06 -2.93
CA TYR A 354 19.67 10.03 -3.20
C TYR A 354 19.92 10.00 -4.71
N ALA A 355 21.16 10.27 -5.12
CA ALA A 355 21.51 10.42 -6.53
C ALA A 355 21.45 9.09 -7.29
N ALA A 356 20.92 9.14 -8.52
CA ALA A 356 20.88 8.01 -9.44
C ALA A 356 22.25 7.32 -9.59
N GLY A 357 22.25 5.99 -9.52
CA GLY A 357 23.43 5.15 -9.73
C GLY A 357 24.41 5.10 -8.55
N SER A 358 24.63 6.20 -7.82
CA SER A 358 25.55 6.23 -6.67
C SER A 358 24.85 6.00 -5.33
N GLY A 359 23.61 6.48 -5.19
CA GLY A 359 22.93 6.58 -3.89
C GLY A 359 23.52 7.65 -2.98
N GLU A 360 24.28 8.60 -3.52
CA GLU A 360 24.86 9.71 -2.74
C GLU A 360 23.74 10.59 -2.15
N ARG A 361 23.86 10.86 -0.84
CA ARG A 361 22.83 11.53 -0.05
C ARG A 361 23.02 13.05 -0.06
N THR A 362 21.94 13.79 -0.35
CA THR A 362 21.87 15.26 -0.23
C THR A 362 20.59 15.66 0.49
N ALA A 363 20.70 16.29 1.65
CA ALA A 363 19.53 16.82 2.35
C ALA A 363 18.96 18.04 1.61
N ILE A 364 17.63 18.13 1.53
CA ILE A 364 16.94 19.32 1.01
C ILE A 364 16.48 20.14 2.23
N ALA A 365 17.21 21.20 2.54
CA ALA A 365 16.92 22.04 3.69
C ALA A 365 15.78 23.02 3.40
N ASP A 366 15.15 23.51 4.47
CA ASP A 366 14.20 24.63 4.47
C ASP A 366 12.94 24.44 3.61
N MET A 367 12.65 23.23 3.16
CA MET A 367 11.48 22.88 2.35
C MET A 367 10.89 21.54 2.79
N LYS A 368 9.57 21.42 2.72
CA LYS A 368 8.84 20.16 2.74
C LYS A 368 8.29 19.82 1.36
N LEU A 369 7.70 18.63 1.21
CA LEU A 369 7.30 18.05 -0.09
C LEU A 369 6.51 19.02 -0.97
N VAL A 370 5.50 19.71 -0.42
CA VAL A 370 4.68 20.63 -1.21
C VAL A 370 5.46 21.89 -1.60
N ASP A 371 6.33 22.42 -0.73
CA ASP A 371 7.22 23.54 -1.07
C ASP A 371 8.17 23.14 -2.19
N PHE A 372 8.76 21.94 -2.08
CA PHE A 372 9.64 21.38 -3.09
C PHE A 372 8.91 21.23 -4.42
N CYS A 373 7.73 20.60 -4.46
CA CYS A 373 6.92 20.48 -5.66
C CYS A 373 6.63 21.85 -6.30
N ARG A 374 6.18 22.85 -5.52
CA ARG A 374 5.94 24.21 -5.99
C ARG A 374 7.21 24.86 -6.56
N SER A 375 8.36 24.66 -5.92
CA SER A 375 9.66 25.15 -6.42
C SER A 375 10.07 24.53 -7.76
N GLN A 376 9.62 23.29 -8.02
CA GLN A 376 9.81 22.57 -9.29
C GLN A 376 8.72 22.90 -10.33
N GLY A 377 7.83 23.86 -10.05
CA GLY A 377 6.77 24.29 -10.97
C GLY A 377 5.49 23.46 -10.91
N TYR A 378 5.32 22.59 -9.91
CA TYR A 378 4.11 21.79 -9.79
C TYR A 378 2.93 22.65 -9.32
N ARG A 379 1.78 22.41 -9.93
CA ARG A 379 0.48 22.74 -9.33
C ARG A 379 0.18 21.73 -8.22
N VAL A 380 -0.34 22.21 -7.11
CA VAL A 380 -0.80 21.37 -6.00
C VAL A 380 -2.27 21.66 -5.72
N THR A 381 -3.13 20.68 -5.98
CA THR A 381 -4.53 20.68 -5.51
C THR A 381 -4.54 20.22 -4.05
N ASN A 382 -5.29 20.92 -3.21
CA ASN A 382 -5.39 20.60 -1.79
C ASN A 382 -6.57 19.66 -1.53
N THR A 383 -6.32 18.61 -0.75
CA THR A 383 -7.38 17.76 -0.18
C THR A 383 -8.30 18.58 0.70
N GLY A 384 -9.61 18.48 0.46
CA GLY A 384 -10.65 19.31 1.08
C GLY A 384 -10.81 20.71 0.45
N GLY A 385 -10.12 20.99 -0.67
CA GLY A 385 -10.28 22.23 -1.43
C GLY A 385 -9.43 23.40 -0.97
N PRO A 386 -9.77 24.64 -1.39
CA PRO A 386 -8.99 25.83 -1.10
C PRO A 386 -8.73 26.03 0.39
N VAL A 387 -7.49 26.41 0.73
CA VAL A 387 -7.05 26.66 2.09
C VAL A 387 -7.36 28.11 2.48
N PRO A 388 -8.06 28.37 3.60
CA PRO A 388 -8.30 29.73 4.09
C PRO A 388 -7.01 30.42 4.59
N ASP A 389 -6.94 31.74 4.41
CA ASP A 389 -5.74 32.53 4.74
C ASP A 389 -5.54 32.79 6.26
N ASN A 390 -6.60 32.69 7.08
CA ASN A 390 -6.51 32.98 8.51
C ASN A 390 -6.55 31.71 9.38
N ASP A 391 -5.86 31.78 10.51
CA ASP A 391 -5.68 30.65 11.44
C ASP A 391 -6.98 29.98 11.90
N ALA A 392 -8.01 30.78 12.20
CA ALA A 392 -9.27 30.27 12.75
C ALA A 392 -10.05 29.48 11.69
N ASP A 393 -10.16 30.05 10.49
CA ASP A 393 -10.84 29.41 9.38
C ASP A 393 -10.03 28.21 8.85
N ALA A 394 -8.70 28.29 8.81
CA ALA A 394 -7.84 27.16 8.45
C ALA A 394 -8.01 25.98 9.42
N PHE A 395 -8.08 26.26 10.73
CA PHE A 395 -8.36 25.23 11.73
C PHE A 395 -9.77 24.63 11.54
N ALA A 396 -10.79 25.47 11.35
CA ALA A 396 -12.16 25.03 11.13
C ALA A 396 -12.30 24.20 9.85
N HIS A 397 -11.70 24.65 8.75
CA HIS A 397 -11.64 23.96 7.46
C HIS A 397 -10.98 22.59 7.60
N PHE A 398 -9.82 22.52 8.26
CA PHE A 398 -9.15 21.25 8.47
C PHE A 398 -10.01 20.27 9.27
N MET A 399 -10.59 20.71 10.38
CA MET A 399 -11.35 19.82 11.28
C MET A 399 -12.70 19.38 10.69
N SER A 400 -13.34 20.22 9.88
CA SER A 400 -14.70 19.95 9.37
C SER A 400 -14.75 19.43 7.93
N VAL A 401 -13.70 19.64 7.13
CA VAL A 401 -13.66 19.27 5.71
C VAL A 401 -12.47 18.36 5.41
N THR A 402 -11.23 18.88 5.51
CA THR A 402 -10.03 18.16 5.06
C THR A 402 -9.80 16.87 5.84
N TYR A 403 -9.81 16.90 7.17
CA TYR A 403 -9.54 15.71 7.98
C TYR A 403 -10.61 14.61 7.79
N PRO A 404 -11.92 14.91 7.77
CA PRO A 404 -12.95 13.91 7.41
C PRO A 404 -12.80 13.31 6.00
N GLU A 405 -12.46 14.10 4.98
CA GLU A 405 -12.18 13.58 3.63
C GLU A 405 -10.88 12.77 3.57
N GLN A 406 -9.84 13.21 4.26
CA GLN A 406 -8.59 12.47 4.36
C GLN A 406 -8.76 11.12 5.07
N ARG A 407 -9.61 11.05 6.10
CA ARG A 407 -10.02 9.78 6.74
C ARG A 407 -10.70 8.82 5.76
N ARG A 408 -11.34 9.36 4.73
CA ARG A 408 -11.95 8.65 3.59
C ARG A 408 -11.01 8.56 2.38
N GLN A 409 -9.71 8.72 2.62
CA GLN A 409 -8.63 8.50 1.64
C GLN A 409 -8.70 9.45 0.43
N ALA A 410 -9.10 10.70 0.65
CA ALA A 410 -9.28 11.68 -0.42
C ALA A 410 -8.02 12.01 -1.24
N SER A 411 -6.83 11.92 -0.64
CA SER A 411 -5.57 12.14 -1.38
C SER A 411 -5.10 10.91 -2.18
N ASN A 412 -5.72 9.74 -1.97
CA ASN A 412 -5.29 8.46 -2.52
C ASN A 412 -6.05 8.11 -3.81
N VAL A 413 -5.93 8.95 -4.83
CA VAL A 413 -6.62 8.77 -6.12
C VAL A 413 -5.70 8.07 -7.13
N VAL A 414 -6.28 7.41 -8.13
CA VAL A 414 -5.49 6.81 -9.22
C VAL A 414 -5.86 7.45 -10.55
N GLN A 415 -4.85 7.89 -11.30
CA GLN A 415 -5.05 8.32 -12.68
C GLN A 415 -5.15 7.08 -13.58
N ALA A 416 -6.30 6.89 -14.23
CA ALA A 416 -6.49 5.81 -15.21
C ALA A 416 -6.18 6.27 -16.64
N VAL A 417 -6.46 7.54 -16.95
CA VAL A 417 -6.16 8.16 -18.23
C VAL A 417 -5.67 9.60 -17.99
N PRO A 418 -4.77 10.16 -18.81
CA PRO A 418 -4.29 11.52 -18.64
C PRO A 418 -5.43 12.55 -18.45
N GLY A 419 -5.38 13.29 -17.34
CA GLY A 419 -6.39 14.29 -16.99
C GLY A 419 -7.69 13.72 -16.40
N ARG A 420 -7.74 12.42 -16.10
CA ARG A 420 -8.89 11.77 -15.46
C ARG A 420 -8.47 10.83 -14.33
N VAL A 421 -8.93 11.14 -13.12
CA VAL A 421 -8.62 10.39 -11.90
C VAL A 421 -9.86 9.66 -11.38
N ILE A 422 -9.64 8.56 -10.67
CA ILE A 422 -10.67 7.79 -9.99
C ILE A 422 -10.58 8.07 -8.48
N ALA A 423 -11.71 8.44 -7.88
CA ALA A 423 -11.83 8.75 -6.46
C ALA A 423 -13.05 8.07 -5.82
N TYR A 424 -13.09 7.99 -4.49
CA TYR A 424 -14.32 7.64 -3.80
C TYR A 424 -15.32 8.80 -3.81
N ASP A 425 -16.61 8.51 -3.97
CA ASP A 425 -17.71 9.48 -4.03
C ASP A 425 -17.88 10.33 -2.74
N GLY A 426 -17.40 9.82 -1.61
CA GLY A 426 -17.51 10.46 -0.31
C GLY A 426 -16.70 11.73 -0.14
N ASN A 427 -15.90 12.19 -1.10
CA ASN A 427 -14.97 13.30 -0.91
C ASN A 427 -15.35 14.55 -1.75
N PRO A 428 -16.53 15.15 -1.54
CA PRO A 428 -17.08 16.17 -2.44
C PRO A 428 -16.22 17.42 -2.58
N ALA A 429 -15.56 17.89 -1.51
CA ALA A 429 -14.72 19.08 -1.57
C ALA A 429 -13.43 18.82 -2.37
N THR A 430 -12.78 17.68 -2.15
CA THR A 430 -11.62 17.25 -2.95
C THR A 430 -11.98 17.02 -4.41
N ILE A 431 -13.11 16.35 -4.69
CA ILE A 431 -13.60 16.13 -6.06
C ILE A 431 -13.84 17.47 -6.76
N ALA A 432 -14.51 18.43 -6.09
CA ALA A 432 -14.76 19.75 -6.63
C ALA A 432 -13.46 20.52 -6.90
N ALA A 433 -12.44 20.38 -6.04
CA ALA A 433 -11.14 21.02 -6.21
C ALA A 433 -10.38 20.45 -7.41
N LEU A 434 -10.35 19.12 -7.58
CA LEU A 434 -9.76 18.47 -8.75
C LEU A 434 -10.46 18.91 -10.04
N ALA A 435 -11.79 19.00 -10.04
CA ALA A 435 -12.57 19.45 -11.18
C ALA A 435 -12.32 20.94 -11.51
N ALA A 436 -12.25 21.80 -10.49
CA ALA A 436 -11.88 23.21 -10.66
C ALA A 436 -10.47 23.36 -11.23
N ASP A 437 -9.60 22.39 -10.94
CA ASP A 437 -8.25 22.32 -11.47
C ASP A 437 -8.15 21.69 -12.86
N GLY A 438 -9.28 21.34 -13.48
CA GLY A 438 -9.38 20.89 -14.87
C GLY A 438 -9.30 19.37 -15.05
N LEU A 439 -9.36 18.59 -13.96
CA LEU A 439 -9.37 17.13 -14.03
C LEU A 439 -10.80 16.60 -14.11
N ALA A 440 -11.01 15.60 -14.96
CA ALA A 440 -12.20 14.77 -14.86
C ALA A 440 -12.06 13.81 -13.67
N VAL A 441 -13.14 13.60 -12.92
CA VAL A 441 -13.13 12.71 -11.75
C VAL A 441 -14.21 11.66 -11.91
N ASP A 442 -13.81 10.42 -12.11
CA ASP A 442 -14.71 9.27 -12.03
C ASP A 442 -14.85 8.85 -10.57
N VAL A 443 -16.08 8.62 -10.12
CA VAL A 443 -16.36 8.30 -8.72
C VAL A 443 -17.07 6.97 -8.59
N PHE A 444 -16.80 6.26 -7.49
CA PHE A 444 -17.53 5.08 -7.07
C PHE A 444 -17.75 5.07 -5.56
N PRO A 445 -18.75 4.34 -5.04
CA PRO A 445 -19.01 4.29 -3.61
C PRO A 445 -17.86 3.59 -2.88
N GLY A 446 -17.37 4.20 -1.80
CA GLY A 446 -16.19 3.71 -1.07
C GLY A 446 -16.42 3.33 0.40
N ARG A 447 -17.67 3.41 0.89
CA ARG A 447 -17.99 3.35 2.33
C ARG A 447 -17.38 2.17 3.06
N GLU A 448 -17.45 0.99 2.46
CA GLU A 448 -16.97 -0.25 3.07
C GLU A 448 -15.51 -0.53 2.76
N LEU A 449 -14.89 0.24 1.86
CA LEU A 449 -13.50 0.12 1.44
C LEU A 449 -12.58 1.10 2.17
N TRP A 450 -12.96 2.36 2.32
CA TRP A 450 -12.11 3.38 2.97
C TRP A 450 -11.95 3.17 4.48
N ASN A 451 -12.85 2.41 5.13
CA ASN A 451 -12.78 2.13 6.57
C ASN A 451 -11.51 1.35 6.94
N TRP A 452 -10.88 0.76 5.94
CA TRP A 452 -9.66 -0.02 6.04
C TRP A 452 -8.40 0.79 5.70
N HIS A 453 -8.51 2.11 5.56
CA HIS A 453 -7.38 3.04 5.33
C HIS A 453 -6.65 2.89 3.99
N GLY A 454 -7.37 2.61 2.90
CA GLY A 454 -6.81 2.65 1.54
C GLY A 454 -7.79 3.19 0.50
N GLY A 455 -7.27 3.94 -0.47
CA GLY A 455 -8.01 4.51 -1.58
C GLY A 455 -7.79 3.77 -2.91
N PRO A 456 -8.36 4.30 -4.01
CA PRO A 456 -8.16 3.75 -5.35
C PRO A 456 -6.70 3.51 -5.76
N HIS A 457 -5.75 4.34 -5.28
CA HIS A 457 -4.33 4.10 -5.53
C HIS A 457 -3.81 2.84 -4.83
N CYS A 458 -4.19 2.64 -3.56
CA CYS A 458 -3.83 1.43 -2.82
C CYS A 458 -4.45 0.17 -3.42
N LEU A 459 -5.71 0.26 -3.91
CA LEU A 459 -6.46 -0.86 -4.49
C LEU A 459 -5.96 -1.31 -5.88
N THR A 460 -4.97 -0.62 -6.43
CA THR A 460 -4.47 -0.87 -7.79
C THR A 460 -2.96 -1.00 -7.82
N GLN A 461 -2.49 -2.01 -8.55
CA GLN A 461 -1.09 -2.14 -8.92
C GLN A 461 -0.97 -2.07 -10.44
N PRO A 462 -0.70 -0.88 -11.00
CA PRO A 462 -0.38 -0.72 -12.41
C PRO A 462 0.74 -1.65 -12.80
N LEU A 463 0.52 -2.45 -13.85
CA LEU A 463 1.52 -3.30 -14.48
C LEU A 463 2.08 -2.62 -15.73
N LEU A 464 1.22 -1.89 -16.44
CA LEU A 464 1.55 -1.21 -17.67
C LEU A 464 0.89 0.17 -17.75
N ARG A 465 1.68 1.18 -18.07
CA ARG A 465 1.21 2.53 -18.41
C ARG A 465 1.88 3.03 -19.68
N SER A 466 1.13 3.69 -20.57
CA SER A 466 1.62 4.34 -21.81
C SER A 466 1.63 5.86 -21.77
#